data_AF-A0A350CX00-F1
#
_entry.id   AF-A0A350CX00-F1
#
_cell.length_a   1.000
_cell.length_b   1.000
_cell.length_c   1.000
_cell.angle_alpha   90.00
_cell.angle_beta   90.00
_cell.angle_gamma   90.00
#
_symmetry.space_group_name_H-M   'P 1'
#
loop_
_entity.id
_entity.type
_entity.pdbx_description
1 polymer ?
#
loop_
_entity_poly.entity_id
_entity_poly.type
_entity_poly.pdbx_seq_one_letter_code
_entity_poly.pdbx_strand_id
1 'polypeptide(L)' 'VRCVATCETKGRTGVEMEALTAVQVGLLTIYDMLKAVDRGMCMTDIRLLEKHGGKSGDWVLKK' A
#
# COMPACT_ATOMS: atom_id res chain seq x y z
N VAL A 1 4.83 -6.63 11.17
CA VAL A 1 3.40 -6.25 11.02
C VAL A 1 3.03 -6.33 9.55
N ARG A 2 1.81 -6.79 9.20
CA ARG A 2 1.31 -6.78 7.81
C ARG A 2 0.27 -5.67 7.66
N CYS A 3 0.43 -4.81 6.66
CA CYS A 3 -0.53 -3.76 6.30
C CYS A 3 -1.01 -3.99 4.87
N VAL A 4 -2.33 -3.91 4.66
CA VAL A 4 -2.98 -4.04 3.35
C VAL A 4 -4.02 -2.92 3.26
N ALA A 5 -4.04 -2.20 2.14
CA ALA A 5 -5.05 -1.18 1.86
C ALA A 5 -5.70 -1.44 0.50
N THR A 6 -7.00 -1.25 0.44
CA THR A 6 -7.81 -1.30 -0.79
C THR A 6 -8.43 0.08 -0.98
N CYS A 7 -8.28 0.64 -2.17
CA CYS A 7 -8.88 1.91 -2.56
C CYS A 7 -9.76 1.72 -3.78
N GLU A 8 -10.87 2.44 -3.83
CA GLU A 8 -11.80 2.44 -4.96
C GLU A 8 -12.21 3.87 -5.31
N THR A 9 -12.47 4.12 -6.59
CA THR A 9 -12.98 5.41 -7.06
C THR A 9 -13.79 5.24 -8.34
N LYS A 10 -14.61 6.24 -8.66
CA LYS A 10 -15.24 6.40 -9.98
C LYS A 10 -14.55 7.56 -10.68
N GLY A 11 -13.54 7.25 -11.49
CA GLY A 11 -12.70 8.26 -12.14
C GLY A 11 -12.04 7.77 -13.43
N ARG A 12 -11.35 8.68 -14.11
CA ARG A 12 -10.61 8.37 -15.35
C ARG A 12 -9.23 7.74 -15.09
N THR A 13 -8.74 7.83 -13.86
CA THR A 13 -7.43 7.33 -13.42
C THR A 13 -7.62 6.23 -12.39
N GLY A 14 -6.66 5.31 -12.33
CA GLY A 14 -6.62 4.31 -11.27
C GLY A 14 -6.23 4.92 -9.92
N VAL A 15 -6.32 4.11 -8.87
CA VAL A 15 -6.03 4.50 -7.47
C VAL A 15 -4.86 3.71 -6.86
N GLU A 16 -3.89 3.33 -7.70
CA GLU A 16 -2.70 2.61 -7.26
C GLU A 16 -1.90 3.40 -6.23
N MET A 17 -1.80 4.72 -6.43
CA MET A 17 -1.02 5.60 -5.57
C MET A 17 -1.69 5.81 -4.21
N GLU A 18 -3.01 5.88 -4.17
CA GLU A 18 -3.82 6.00 -2.96
C GLU A 18 -3.64 4.76 -2.09
N ALA A 19 -3.69 3.57 -2.68
CA ALA A 19 -3.47 2.32 -1.97
C ALA A 19 -2.03 2.21 -1.43
N LEU A 20 -1.02 2.52 -2.25
CA LEU A 20 0.39 2.48 -1.84
C LEU A 20 0.70 3.51 -0.75
N THR A 21 0.14 4.72 -0.87
CA THR A 21 0.31 5.79 0.11
C THR A 21 -0.35 5.44 1.43
N ALA A 22 -1.57 4.87 1.40
CA ALA A 22 -2.28 4.44 2.60
C ALA A 22 -1.47 3.40 3.39
N VAL A 23 -0.88 2.41 2.71
CA VAL A 23 0.01 1.42 3.34
C VAL A 23 1.26 2.09 3.92
N GLN A 24 1.93 2.96 3.17
CA GLN A 24 3.13 3.65 3.64
C GLN A 24 2.87 4.49 4.88
N VAL A 25 1.81 5.31 4.87
CA VAL A 25 1.46 6.15 6.02
C VAL A 25 1.08 5.29 7.22
N GLY A 26 0.29 4.23 7.03
CA GLY A 26 -0.06 3.32 8.12
C GLY A 26 1.15 2.64 8.75
N LEU A 27 2.12 2.20 7.94
CA LEU A 27 3.38 1.63 8.44
C LEU A 27 4.27 2.67 9.11
N LEU A 28 4.32 3.91 8.60
CA LEU A 28 5.02 5.03 9.24
C LEU A 28 4.42 5.36 10.60
N THR A 29 3.09 5.31 10.75
CA THR A 29 2.43 5.50 12.04
C THR A 29 2.83 4.41 13.04
N ILE A 30 2.89 3.14 12.60
CA ILE A 30 3.34 2.04 13.45
C ILE A 30 4.81 2.25 13.87
N TYR A 31 5.67 2.64 12.93
CA TYR A 31 7.06 2.97 13.22
C TYR A 31 7.14 4.08 14.28
N ASP A 32 6.37 5.15 14.12
CA ASP A 32 6.35 6.26 15.05
C ASP A 32 5.96 5.84 16.48
N MET A 33 4.98 4.94 16.60
CA MET A 33 4.53 4.42 17.90
C MET A 33 5.55 3.49 18.58
N LEU A 34 6.41 2.82 17.81
CA LEU A 34 7.33 1.78 18.32
C LEU A 34 8.81 2.17 18.28
N LYS A 35 9.17 3.30 17.65
CA LYS A 35 10.58 3.75 17.49
C LYS A 35 11.35 3.93 18.80
N ALA A 36 10.66 4.05 19.93
CA ALA A 36 11.29 4.12 21.25
C ALA A 36 11.81 2.76 21.73
N VAL A 37 11.18 1.67 21.27
CA VAL A 37 11.55 0.29 21.62
C VAL A 37 12.63 -0.23 20.69
N ASP A 38 12.46 -0.01 19.39
CA ASP A 38 13.43 -0.41 18.37
C ASP A 38 13.45 0.60 17.21
N ARG A 39 14.64 1.13 16.90
CA ARG A 39 14.84 2.07 15.78
C ARG A 39 15.22 1.37 14.47
N GLY A 40 15.63 0.10 14.53
CA GLY A 40 16.05 -0.71 13.39
C GLY A 40 14.90 -1.29 12.56
N MET A 41 13.65 -1.05 12.95
CA MET A 41 12.49 -1.53 12.20
C MET A 41 12.54 -1.07 10.75
N CYS A 42 12.30 -2.01 9.83
CA CYS A 42 12.30 -1.76 8.40
C CYS A 42 10.93 -2.07 7.81
N MET A 43 10.49 -1.26 6.85
CA MET A 43 9.30 -1.53 6.03
C MET A 43 9.76 -2.13 4.72
N THR A 44 9.33 -3.36 4.43
CA THR A 44 9.71 -4.10 3.22
C THR A 44 8.47 -4.49 2.42
N ASP A 45 8.68 -4.93 1.18
CA ASP A 45 7.64 -5.55 0.35
C ASP A 45 6.40 -4.69 0.11
N ILE A 46 6.57 -3.36 0.09
CA ILE A 46 5.50 -2.41 -0.26
C ILE A 46 5.29 -2.49 -1.77
N ARG A 47 4.19 -3.11 -2.18
CA ARG A 47 3.86 -3.34 -3.58
C ARG A 47 2.36 -3.44 -3.79
N LEU A 48 1.93 -3.17 -5.02
CA LEU A 48 0.55 -3.38 -5.45
C LEU A 48 0.27 -4.88 -5.57
N LEU A 49 -0.87 -5.34 -5.04
CA LEU A 49 -1.29 -6.75 -5.10
C LEU A 49 -2.21 -7.01 -6.29
N GLU A 50 -3.16 -6.11 -6.50
CA GLU A 50 -4.11 -6.17 -7.59
C GLU A 50 -4.60 -4.77 -7.95
N LYS A 51 -5.07 -4.63 -9.18
CA LYS A 51 -5.73 -3.44 -9.71
C LYS A 51 -6.78 -3.90 -10.70
N HIS A 52 -7.97 -3.31 -10.62
CA HIS A 52 -9.04 -3.55 -11.58
C HIS A 52 -9.42 -2.27 -12.33
N GLY A 53 -9.74 -2.42 -13.61
CA GLY A 53 -10.26 -1.33 -14.45
C GLY A 53 -9.22 -0.39 -15.07
N GLY A 54 -9.75 0.53 -15.89
CA GLY A 54 -8.96 1.41 -16.75
C GLY A 54 -8.49 0.73 -18.05
N LYS A 55 -7.80 1.49 -18.90
CA LYS A 55 -7.34 1.01 -20.22
C LYS A 55 -6.40 -0.19 -20.14
N SER A 56 -5.60 -0.27 -19.07
CA SER A 56 -4.65 -1.36 -18.85
C SER A 56 -5.31 -2.67 -18.42
N GLY A 57 -6.62 -2.65 -18.13
CA GLY A 57 -7.36 -3.80 -17.65
C GLY A 57 -6.96 -4.23 -16.24
N ASP A 58 -7.37 -5.45 -15.89
CA ASP A 58 -7.13 -6.04 -14.59
C ASP A 58 -5.72 -6.61 -14.50
N TRP A 59 -5.05 -6.32 -13.39
CA TRP A 59 -3.71 -6.78 -13.09
C TRP A 59 -3.69 -7.39 -11.70
N VAL A 60 -3.06 -8.55 -11.58
CA VAL A 60 -2.84 -9.25 -10.31
C VAL A 60 -1.39 -9.68 -10.25
N LEU A 61 -0.74 -9.42 -9.11
CA LEU A 61 0.63 -9.83 -8.87
C LEU A 61 0.73 -11.36 -8.96
N LYS A 62 1.53 -11.85 -9.91
CA LYS A 62 1.83 -13.27 -10.03
C LYS A 62 2.85 -13.67 -8.96
N LYS A 63 2.60 -14.82 -8.32
CA LYS A 63 3.47 -15.42 -7.29
C LYS A 63 4.82 -15.82 -7.85
#